data_AF-B7R2K0-F1
#
_entry.id   AF-B7R2K0-F1
#
_cell.length_a   1.000
_cell.length_b   1.000
_cell.length_c   1.000
_cell.angle_alpha   90.00
_cell.angle_beta   90.00
_cell.angle_gamma   90.00
#
_symmetry.space_group_name_H-M   'P 1'
#
loop_
_entity.id
_entity.type
_entity.pdbx_description
1 polymer ?
#
loop_
_entity_poly.entity_id
_entity_poly.type
_entity_poly.pdbx_seq_one_letter_code
_entity_poly.pdbx_strand_id
1 'polypeptide(L)'
;MRHVKLIALISSVMILIISTIAWSLTKNFDATNVVLTAITTIATVIMAVTIYQLDLTLQQLRFDALNKTYEFLSNDIKQDLNIISQWAKEKRSPDEIFSGKDHDKNWQIVRFVSVAFNKVGYYVYKGFIDETFIQEEFGGLVVRSFIAIRPYLEYIRNKSEPEDKPWFMRRFYLMIVVVCENYLRKNFPEYLKRLVNEYGNSDIKRDYDSGSLVPKRWLAKDVYSWLQKKGYLQ
;
A
#
# COMPACT_ATOMS: atom_id res chain seq x y z
N MET A 1 18.73 -2.75 2.05
CA MET A 1 20.01 -2.22 2.60
C MET A 1 20.96 -3.29 3.17
N ARG A 2 20.52 -4.22 4.04
CA ARG A 2 21.42 -5.27 4.59
C ARG A 2 22.06 -6.17 3.51
N HIS A 3 21.31 -6.58 2.49
CA HIS A 3 21.84 -7.41 1.40
C HIS A 3 22.81 -6.66 0.47
N VAL A 4 22.57 -5.37 0.20
CA VAL A 4 23.49 -4.54 -0.59
C VAL A 4 24.82 -4.35 0.16
N LYS A 5 24.78 -4.13 1.48
CA LYS A 5 25.98 -4.08 2.32
C LYS A 5 26.73 -5.41 2.35
N LEU A 6 26.03 -6.53 2.36
CA LEU A 6 26.62 -7.87 2.34
C LEU A 6 27.32 -8.17 1.00
N ILE A 7 26.68 -7.83 -0.12
CA ILE A 7 27.26 -8.00 -1.46
C ILE A 7 28.51 -7.12 -1.60
N ALA A 8 28.43 -5.85 -1.19
CA ALA A 8 29.59 -4.95 -1.20
C ALA A 8 30.76 -5.48 -0.35
N LEU A 9 30.47 -6.04 0.84
CA LEU A 9 31.48 -6.64 1.71
C LEU A 9 32.16 -7.85 1.05
N ILE A 10 31.37 -8.75 0.47
CA ILE A 10 31.89 -9.96 -0.22
C ILE A 10 32.75 -9.58 -1.43
N SER A 11 32.30 -8.60 -2.22
CA SER A 11 33.08 -8.08 -3.35
C SER A 11 34.39 -7.45 -2.90
N SER A 12 34.39 -6.69 -1.80
CA SER A 12 35.59 -6.06 -1.23
C SER A 12 36.62 -7.10 -0.80
N VAL A 13 36.18 -8.19 -0.17
CA VAL A 13 37.04 -9.30 0.27
C VAL A 13 37.62 -10.05 -0.93
N MET A 14 36.82 -10.33 -1.96
CA MET A 14 37.33 -10.96 -3.19
C MET A 14 38.37 -10.10 -3.90
N ILE A 15 38.14 -8.79 -4.01
CA ILE A 15 39.12 -7.87 -4.62
C ILE A 15 40.44 -7.93 -3.84
N LEU A 16 40.40 -7.90 -2.50
CA LEU A 16 41.58 -8.01 -1.64
C LEU A 16 42.36 -9.32 -1.86
N ILE A 17 41.65 -10.45 -1.94
CA ILE A 17 42.27 -11.76 -2.16
C ILE A 17 42.94 -11.82 -3.53
N ILE A 18 42.24 -11.39 -4.59
CA ILE A 18 42.78 -11.41 -5.96
C ILE A 18 43.98 -10.46 -6.09
N SER A 19 43.94 -9.30 -5.42
CA SER A 19 45.06 -8.36 -5.35
C SER A 19 46.31 -9.00 -4.73
N THR A 20 46.11 -9.72 -3.63
CA THR A 20 47.21 -10.38 -2.89
C THR A 20 47.83 -11.51 -3.70
N ILE A 21 47.00 -12.28 -4.42
CA ILE A 21 47.45 -13.36 -5.31
C ILE A 21 48.19 -12.79 -6.54
N ALA A 22 47.65 -11.75 -7.17
CA ALA A 22 48.27 -11.09 -8.33
C ALA A 22 49.65 -10.50 -7.98
N TRP A 23 49.76 -9.87 -6.80
CA TRP A 23 51.03 -9.36 -6.28
C TRP A 23 52.04 -10.48 -6.05
N SER A 24 51.61 -11.59 -5.43
CA SER A 24 52.46 -12.75 -5.14
C SER A 24 53.04 -13.39 -6.41
N LEU A 25 52.25 -13.43 -7.47
CA LEU A 25 52.63 -14.05 -8.75
C LEU A 25 53.47 -13.12 -9.64
N THR A 26 53.10 -11.85 -9.75
CA THR A 26 53.75 -10.95 -10.71
C THR A 26 55.00 -10.28 -10.14
N LYS A 27 55.06 -10.05 -8.82
CA LYS A 27 56.13 -9.28 -8.12
C LYS A 27 56.52 -7.95 -8.80
N ASN A 28 55.62 -7.42 -9.63
CA ASN A 28 55.81 -6.22 -10.42
C ASN A 28 54.60 -5.31 -10.20
N PHE A 29 54.89 -4.09 -9.75
CA PHE A 29 53.88 -3.13 -9.32
C PHE A 29 52.98 -2.70 -10.49
N ASP A 30 53.55 -2.53 -11.68
CA ASP A 30 52.82 -2.11 -12.88
C ASP A 30 51.87 -3.20 -13.40
N ALA A 31 52.35 -4.45 -13.43
CA ALA A 31 51.53 -5.59 -13.82
C ALA A 31 50.37 -5.82 -12.82
N THR A 32 50.62 -5.64 -11.52
CA THR A 32 49.59 -5.76 -10.48
C THR A 32 48.53 -4.67 -10.61
N ASN A 33 48.93 -3.42 -10.89
CA ASN A 33 48.01 -2.30 -11.09
C ASN A 33 47.11 -2.49 -12.32
N VAL A 34 47.64 -3.01 -13.42
CA VAL A 34 46.85 -3.30 -14.63
C VAL A 34 45.80 -4.39 -14.35
N VAL A 35 46.20 -5.47 -13.67
CA VAL A 35 45.28 -6.56 -13.27
C VAL A 35 44.20 -6.06 -12.32
N LEU A 36 44.57 -5.27 -11.31
CA LEU A 36 43.65 -4.63 -10.38
C LEU A 36 42.63 -3.75 -11.08
N THR A 37 43.11 -2.87 -11.97
CA THR A 37 42.27 -1.94 -12.74
C THR A 37 41.28 -2.71 -13.63
N ALA A 38 41.73 -3.80 -14.26
CA ALA A 38 40.86 -4.67 -15.04
C ALA A 38 39.77 -5.33 -14.18
N ILE A 39 40.13 -5.86 -13.00
CA ILE A 39 39.19 -6.50 -12.07
C ILE A 39 38.17 -5.49 -11.53
N THR A 40 38.60 -4.29 -11.12
CA THR A 40 37.68 -3.26 -10.62
C THR A 40 36.74 -2.77 -11.71
N THR A 41 37.23 -2.66 -12.95
CA THR A 41 36.39 -2.30 -14.11
C THR A 41 35.33 -3.37 -14.35
N ILE A 42 35.73 -4.66 -14.38
CA ILE A 42 34.80 -5.79 -14.54
C ILE A 42 33.78 -5.82 -13.39
N ALA A 43 34.22 -5.67 -12.14
CA ALA A 43 33.33 -5.65 -10.97
C ALA A 43 32.33 -4.50 -11.02
N THR A 44 32.75 -3.31 -11.47
CA THR A 44 31.88 -2.15 -11.64
C THR A 44 30.83 -2.40 -12.73
N VAL A 45 31.23 -2.97 -13.87
CA VAL A 45 30.31 -3.35 -14.95
C VAL A 45 29.29 -4.38 -14.47
N ILE A 46 29.73 -5.43 -13.75
CA ILE A 46 28.82 -6.44 -13.20
C ILE A 46 27.85 -5.81 -12.19
N MET A 47 28.32 -4.91 -11.33
CA MET A 47 27.47 -4.21 -10.37
C MET A 47 26.45 -3.31 -11.08
N ALA A 48 26.85 -2.59 -12.11
CA ALA A 48 25.96 -1.76 -12.92
C ALA A 48 24.89 -2.61 -13.63
N VAL A 49 25.28 -3.72 -14.25
CA VAL A 49 24.35 -4.68 -14.87
C VAL A 49 23.39 -5.26 -13.82
N THR A 50 23.88 -5.61 -12.64
CA THR A 50 23.05 -6.16 -11.55
C THR A 50 22.05 -5.13 -11.05
N ILE A 51 22.48 -3.87 -10.86
CA ILE A 51 21.60 -2.76 -10.48
C ILE A 51 20.53 -2.54 -11.56
N TYR A 52 20.92 -2.56 -12.84
CA TYR A 52 20.00 -2.42 -13.95
C TYR A 52 18.97 -3.57 -14.03
N GLN A 53 19.41 -4.81 -13.83
CA GLN A 53 18.50 -5.97 -13.77
C GLN A 53 17.54 -5.90 -12.57
N LEU A 54 18.03 -5.44 -11.41
CA LEU A 54 17.19 -5.19 -10.25
C LEU A 54 16.15 -4.10 -10.54
N ASP A 55 16.53 -3.02 -11.23
CA ASP A 55 15.60 -1.96 -11.61
C ASP A 55 14.54 -2.46 -12.59
N LEU A 56 14.93 -3.19 -13.63
CA LEU A 56 13.99 -3.85 -14.55
C LEU A 56 13.03 -4.80 -13.82
N THR A 57 13.54 -5.59 -12.88
CA THR A 57 12.71 -6.50 -12.06
C THR A 57 11.71 -5.72 -11.20
N LEU A 58 12.15 -4.60 -10.61
CA LEU A 58 11.27 -3.73 -9.84
C LEU A 58 10.19 -3.09 -10.72
N GLN A 59 10.54 -2.66 -11.93
CA GLN A 59 9.59 -2.12 -12.90
C GLN A 59 8.55 -3.18 -13.32
N GLN A 60 8.97 -4.42 -13.58
CA GLN A 60 8.06 -5.53 -13.86
C GLN A 60 7.12 -5.79 -12.68
N LEU A 61 7.64 -5.85 -11.45
CA LEU A 61 6.82 -6.03 -10.25
C LEU A 61 5.80 -4.90 -10.06
N ARG A 62 6.17 -3.65 -10.38
CA ARG A 62 5.25 -2.51 -10.36
C ARG A 62 4.14 -2.67 -11.40
N PHE A 63 4.49 -3.04 -12.63
CA PHE A 63 3.52 -3.27 -13.70
C PHE A 63 2.55 -4.41 -13.34
N ASP A 64 3.06 -5.52 -12.81
CA ASP A 64 2.22 -6.63 -12.33
C ASP A 64 1.30 -6.21 -11.17
N ALA A 65 1.80 -5.39 -10.24
CA ALA A 65 0.99 -4.88 -9.14
C ALA A 65 -0.11 -3.92 -9.63
N LEU A 66 0.17 -3.11 -10.65
CA LEU A 66 -0.82 -2.26 -11.31
C LEU A 66 -1.89 -3.10 -12.02
N ASN A 67 -1.49 -4.07 -12.83
CA ASN A 67 -2.42 -4.98 -13.49
C ASN A 67 -3.32 -5.71 -12.49
N LYS A 68 -2.73 -6.25 -11.41
CA LYS A 68 -3.49 -6.87 -10.32
C LYS A 68 -4.42 -5.89 -9.61
N THR A 69 -4.04 -4.61 -9.50
CA THR A 69 -4.92 -3.58 -8.94
C THR A 69 -6.12 -3.35 -9.83
N TYR A 70 -5.94 -3.29 -11.15
CA TYR A 70 -7.04 -3.23 -12.10
C TYR A 70 -7.91 -4.49 -12.07
N GLU A 71 -7.32 -5.68 -11.95
CA GLU A 71 -8.05 -6.94 -11.79
C GLU A 71 -8.84 -6.99 -10.48
N PHE A 72 -8.26 -6.51 -9.36
CA PHE A 72 -8.98 -6.36 -8.10
C PHE A 72 -10.05 -5.27 -8.16
N LEU A 73 -10.04 -4.41 -9.16
CA LEU A 73 -11.09 -3.41 -9.38
C LEU A 73 -11.94 -3.78 -10.62
N SER A 74 -12.04 -5.08 -10.91
CA SER A 74 -12.84 -5.66 -11.98
C SER A 74 -14.34 -5.41 -11.83
N ASN A 75 -15.11 -5.89 -12.81
CA ASN A 75 -16.56 -5.71 -12.87
C ASN A 75 -17.29 -6.28 -11.65
N ASP A 76 -16.82 -7.39 -11.07
CA ASP A 76 -17.46 -8.02 -9.91
C ASP A 76 -17.40 -7.10 -8.69
N ILE A 77 -16.23 -6.49 -8.44
CA ILE A 77 -16.07 -5.55 -7.33
C ILE A 77 -16.84 -4.25 -7.57
N LYS A 78 -16.95 -3.81 -8.83
CA LYS A 78 -17.82 -2.67 -9.18
C LYS A 78 -19.28 -2.98 -8.89
N GLN A 79 -19.77 -4.18 -9.19
CA GLN A 79 -21.14 -4.59 -8.88
C GLN A 79 -21.38 -4.63 -7.37
N ASP A 80 -20.51 -5.31 -6.62
CA ASP A 80 -20.59 -5.40 -5.16
C ASP A 80 -20.51 -4.03 -4.49
N LEU A 81 -19.62 -3.16 -4.97
CA LEU A 81 -19.50 -1.79 -4.47
C LEU A 81 -20.74 -0.95 -4.81
N ASN A 82 -21.37 -1.17 -5.97
CA ASN A 82 -22.62 -0.50 -6.32
C ASN A 82 -23.76 -0.94 -5.40
N ILE A 83 -23.84 -2.23 -5.06
CA ILE A 83 -24.80 -2.76 -4.09
C ILE A 83 -24.60 -2.08 -2.73
N ILE A 84 -23.37 -2.07 -2.20
CA ILE A 84 -23.04 -1.41 -0.93
C ILE A 84 -23.35 0.10 -0.99
N SER A 85 -23.00 0.76 -2.10
CA SER A 85 -23.29 2.17 -2.32
C SER A 85 -24.79 2.46 -2.28
N GLN A 86 -25.61 1.57 -2.85
CA GLN A 86 -27.06 1.69 -2.81
C GLN A 86 -27.59 1.56 -1.38
N TRP A 87 -27.10 0.58 -0.60
CA TRP A 87 -27.49 0.45 0.80
C TRP A 87 -27.15 1.70 1.61
N ALA A 88 -25.97 2.29 1.38
CA ALA A 88 -25.55 3.54 2.02
C ALA A 88 -26.45 4.72 1.64
N LYS A 89 -26.81 4.87 0.36
CA LYS A 89 -27.75 5.91 -0.12
C LYS A 89 -29.14 5.77 0.48
N GLU A 90 -29.62 4.54 0.59
CA GLU A 90 -30.90 4.20 1.19
C GLU A 90 -30.86 4.25 2.72
N LYS A 91 -29.69 4.54 3.32
CA LYS A 91 -29.46 4.59 4.77
C LYS A 91 -29.85 3.31 5.51
N ARG A 92 -29.68 2.16 4.85
CA ARG A 92 -29.94 0.85 5.47
C ARG A 92 -28.93 0.60 6.58
N SER A 93 -29.42 0.11 7.72
CA SER A 93 -28.57 -0.23 8.86
C SER A 93 -27.85 -1.57 8.65
N PRO A 94 -26.69 -1.81 9.29
CA PRO A 94 -26.05 -3.12 9.26
C PRO A 94 -26.95 -4.24 9.77
N ASP A 95 -27.80 -3.99 10.77
CA ASP A 95 -28.73 -4.99 11.28
C ASP A 95 -29.80 -5.38 10.24
N GLU A 96 -30.30 -4.43 9.44
CA GLU A 96 -31.22 -4.73 8.33
C GLU A 96 -30.54 -5.54 7.22
N ILE A 97 -29.29 -5.22 6.88
CA ILE A 97 -28.54 -5.90 5.82
C ILE A 97 -28.10 -7.30 6.23
N PHE A 98 -27.75 -7.48 7.51
CA PHE A 98 -27.23 -8.73 8.04
C PHE A 98 -28.29 -9.55 8.80
N SER A 99 -29.57 -9.15 8.81
CA SER A 99 -30.66 -10.01 9.31
C SER A 99 -31.40 -10.67 8.15
N GLY A 100 -31.64 -11.99 8.28
CA GLY A 100 -32.45 -12.75 7.32
C GLY A 100 -31.67 -13.67 6.38
N LYS A 101 -32.33 -14.07 5.29
CA LYS A 101 -31.88 -15.18 4.41
C LYS A 101 -30.63 -14.86 3.60
N ASP A 102 -30.36 -13.57 3.33
CA ASP A 102 -29.21 -13.12 2.55
C ASP A 102 -27.99 -12.76 3.41
N HIS A 103 -27.99 -13.09 4.71
CA HIS A 103 -26.92 -12.75 5.66
C HIS A 103 -25.52 -13.10 5.12
N ASP A 104 -25.31 -14.37 4.76
CA ASP A 104 -24.01 -14.87 4.31
C ASP A 104 -23.55 -14.17 3.04
N LYS A 105 -24.47 -13.97 2.09
CA LYS A 105 -24.18 -13.28 0.83
C LYS A 105 -23.74 -11.85 1.09
N ASN A 106 -24.51 -11.09 1.87
CA ASN A 106 -24.21 -9.69 2.18
C ASN A 106 -22.89 -9.56 2.94
N TRP A 107 -22.60 -10.52 3.84
CA TRP A 107 -21.33 -10.59 4.55
C TRP A 107 -20.16 -10.81 3.59
N GLN A 108 -20.30 -11.73 2.62
CA GLN A 108 -19.26 -11.97 1.62
C GLN A 108 -19.02 -10.76 0.72
N ILE A 109 -20.06 -10.04 0.29
CA ILE A 109 -19.94 -8.81 -0.52
C ILE A 109 -19.06 -7.79 0.22
N VAL A 110 -19.40 -7.47 1.47
CA VAL A 110 -18.64 -6.50 2.29
C VAL A 110 -17.20 -6.98 2.53
N ARG A 111 -17.03 -8.27 2.79
CA ARG A 111 -15.70 -8.87 2.99
C ARG A 111 -14.86 -8.81 1.71
N PHE A 112 -15.44 -9.11 0.56
CA PHE A 112 -14.74 -9.18 -0.72
C PHE A 112 -14.23 -7.80 -1.14
N VAL A 113 -15.09 -6.79 -1.15
CA VAL A 113 -14.71 -5.39 -1.46
C VAL A 113 -13.60 -4.91 -0.52
N SER A 114 -13.76 -5.14 0.79
CA SER A 114 -12.76 -4.70 1.76
C SER A 114 -11.42 -5.43 1.65
N VAL A 115 -11.41 -6.72 1.32
CA VAL A 115 -10.17 -7.48 1.06
C VAL A 115 -9.45 -6.94 -0.17
N ALA A 116 -10.16 -6.61 -1.24
CA ALA A 116 -9.58 -6.08 -2.45
C ALA A 116 -8.84 -4.75 -2.20
N PHE A 117 -9.52 -3.76 -1.60
CA PHE A 117 -8.87 -2.50 -1.27
C PHE A 117 -7.72 -2.67 -0.26
N ASN A 118 -7.80 -3.65 0.66
CA ASN A 118 -6.70 -3.94 1.56
C ASN A 118 -5.48 -4.54 0.82
N LYS A 119 -5.68 -5.34 -0.24
CA LYS A 119 -4.58 -5.82 -1.10
C LYS A 119 -3.93 -4.69 -1.88
N VAL A 120 -4.74 -3.76 -2.42
CA VAL A 120 -4.22 -2.55 -3.08
C VAL A 120 -3.37 -1.74 -2.10
N GLY A 121 -3.88 -1.49 -0.89
CA GLY A 121 -3.13 -0.79 0.14
C GLY A 121 -1.85 -1.50 0.57
N TYR A 122 -1.84 -2.84 0.55
CA TYR A 122 -0.61 -3.60 0.80
C TYR A 122 0.46 -3.35 -0.27
N TYR A 123 0.08 -3.27 -1.55
CA TYR A 123 1.01 -2.96 -2.63
C TYR A 123 1.59 -1.55 -2.52
N VAL A 124 0.77 -0.57 -2.12
CA VAL A 124 1.24 0.79 -1.79
C VAL A 124 2.21 0.77 -0.62
N TYR A 125 1.84 0.09 0.47
CA TYR A 125 2.68 0.01 1.68
C TYR A 125 4.07 -0.60 1.39
N LYS A 126 4.12 -1.59 0.49
CA LYS A 126 5.37 -2.24 0.06
C LYS A 126 6.15 -1.44 -0.99
N GLY A 127 5.61 -0.36 -1.52
CA GLY A 127 6.24 0.47 -2.55
C GLY A 127 6.21 -0.15 -3.95
N PHE A 128 5.31 -1.11 -4.18
CA PHE A 128 5.06 -1.66 -5.52
C PHE A 128 4.14 -0.75 -6.34
N ILE A 129 3.35 0.08 -5.69
CA ILE A 129 2.53 1.11 -6.33
C ILE A 129 2.81 2.41 -5.60
N ASP A 130 2.98 3.49 -6.36
CA ASP A 130 3.20 4.80 -5.78
C ASP A 130 1.92 5.33 -5.12
N GLU A 131 2.07 6.01 -3.99
CA GLU A 131 0.95 6.61 -3.28
C GLU A 131 0.25 7.69 -4.11
N THR A 132 1.02 8.49 -4.87
CA THR A 132 0.50 9.57 -5.73
C THR A 132 -0.38 9.01 -6.83
N PHE A 133 0.02 7.90 -7.44
CA PHE A 133 -0.80 7.22 -8.44
C PHE A 133 -2.17 6.81 -7.88
N ILE A 134 -2.21 6.24 -6.67
CA ILE A 134 -3.49 5.87 -6.04
C ILE A 134 -4.32 7.10 -5.68
N GLN A 135 -3.69 8.20 -5.26
CA GLN A 135 -4.38 9.46 -4.95
C GLN A 135 -5.07 10.06 -6.19
N GLU A 136 -4.35 10.10 -7.30
CA GLU A 136 -4.81 10.73 -8.55
C GLU A 136 -5.85 9.88 -9.28
N GLU A 137 -5.55 8.60 -9.51
CA GLU A 137 -6.38 7.72 -10.34
C GLU A 137 -7.57 7.12 -9.58
N PHE A 138 -7.36 6.81 -8.29
CA PHE A 138 -8.32 6.04 -7.49
C PHE A 138 -8.79 6.75 -6.22
N GLY A 139 -8.32 7.96 -5.93
CA GLY A 139 -8.58 8.64 -4.66
C GLY A 139 -10.06 8.79 -4.35
N GLY A 140 -10.84 9.23 -5.34
CA GLY A 140 -12.30 9.35 -5.20
C GLY A 140 -12.99 8.00 -4.97
N LEU A 141 -12.56 6.95 -5.68
CA LEU A 141 -13.11 5.61 -5.54
C LEU A 141 -12.84 5.02 -4.16
N VAL A 142 -11.58 5.12 -3.68
CA VAL A 142 -11.14 4.61 -2.37
C VAL A 142 -11.89 5.28 -1.22
N VAL A 143 -12.06 6.60 -1.28
CA VAL A 143 -12.75 7.32 -0.19
C VAL A 143 -14.26 7.09 -0.25
N ARG A 144 -14.87 7.10 -1.44
CA ARG A 144 -16.29 6.77 -1.62
C ARG A 144 -16.60 5.36 -1.12
N SER A 145 -15.78 4.37 -1.51
CA SER A 145 -15.99 2.99 -1.10
C SER A 145 -15.85 2.83 0.41
N PHE A 146 -14.90 3.53 1.03
CA PHE A 146 -14.74 3.51 2.48
C PHE A 146 -15.95 4.10 3.20
N ILE A 147 -16.40 5.29 2.80
CA ILE A 147 -17.58 5.94 3.41
C ILE A 147 -18.80 5.01 3.33
N ALA A 148 -19.06 4.43 2.15
CA ALA A 148 -20.22 3.57 1.96
C ALA A 148 -20.12 2.25 2.75
N ILE A 149 -18.94 1.65 2.84
CA ILE A 149 -18.76 0.34 3.45
C ILE A 149 -18.54 0.38 4.97
N ARG A 150 -18.06 1.51 5.49
CA ARG A 150 -17.59 1.67 6.87
C ARG A 150 -18.61 1.19 7.92
N PRO A 151 -19.91 1.53 7.87
CA PRO A 151 -20.87 1.06 8.89
C PRO A 151 -20.97 -0.47 8.96
N TYR A 152 -20.93 -1.14 7.81
CA TYR A 152 -20.98 -2.60 7.73
C TYR A 152 -19.68 -3.25 8.18
N LEU A 153 -18.54 -2.61 7.88
CA LEU A 153 -17.25 -3.08 8.34
C LEU A 153 -17.08 -2.93 9.86
N GLU A 154 -17.56 -1.83 10.45
CA GLU A 154 -17.62 -1.66 11.90
C GLU A 154 -18.48 -2.74 12.56
N TYR A 155 -19.64 -3.04 11.99
CA TYR A 155 -20.51 -4.12 12.48
C TYR A 155 -19.81 -5.48 12.47
N ILE A 156 -19.16 -5.83 11.35
CA ILE A 156 -18.39 -7.08 11.22
C ILE A 156 -17.24 -7.12 12.24
N ARG A 157 -16.55 -5.99 12.42
CA ARG A 157 -15.47 -5.85 13.38
C ARG A 157 -15.96 -6.08 14.80
N ASN A 158 -17.02 -5.40 15.24
CA ASN A 158 -17.51 -5.50 16.62
C ASN A 158 -17.93 -6.93 17.00
N LYS A 159 -18.27 -7.77 16.01
CA LYS A 159 -18.52 -9.20 16.19
C LYS A 159 -17.27 -10.08 16.22
N SER A 160 -16.17 -9.63 15.62
CA SER A 160 -14.99 -10.48 15.32
C SER A 160 -13.71 -10.05 16.02
N GLU A 161 -13.60 -8.78 16.41
CA GLU A 161 -12.40 -8.16 16.96
C GLU A 161 -12.74 -7.26 18.16
N PRO A 162 -11.86 -7.17 19.18
CA PRO A 162 -12.03 -6.23 20.28
C PRO A 162 -12.05 -4.77 19.82
N GLU A 163 -12.97 -3.95 20.35
CA GLU A 163 -13.10 -2.53 20.01
C GLU A 163 -11.88 -1.68 20.41
N ASP A 164 -11.14 -2.11 21.44
CA ASP A 164 -9.99 -1.41 22.03
C ASP A 164 -8.68 -1.60 21.25
N LYS A 165 -8.66 -2.48 20.23
CA LYS A 165 -7.45 -2.80 19.46
C LYS A 165 -7.43 -2.17 18.06
N PRO A 166 -6.24 -1.98 17.45
CA PRO A 166 -6.15 -1.51 16.07
C PRO A 166 -6.83 -2.47 15.10
N TRP A 167 -7.36 -1.93 13.99
CA TRP A 167 -8.13 -2.71 13.04
C TRP A 167 -7.21 -3.58 12.20
N PHE A 168 -7.03 -4.83 12.61
CA PHE A 168 -6.00 -5.69 12.03
C PHE A 168 -6.41 -6.20 10.65
N MET A 169 -7.68 -6.60 10.48
CA MET A 169 -8.13 -7.20 9.22
C MET A 169 -8.04 -6.27 8.02
N ARG A 170 -8.08 -4.94 8.19
CA ARG A 170 -8.13 -3.96 7.08
C ARG A 170 -7.12 -2.82 7.21
N ARG A 171 -6.02 -3.05 7.93
CA ARG A 171 -5.00 -2.04 8.23
C ARG A 171 -4.50 -1.24 7.02
N PHE A 172 -4.31 -1.89 5.87
CA PHE A 172 -3.75 -1.24 4.69
C PHE A 172 -4.80 -0.51 3.86
N TYR A 173 -6.06 -0.95 3.95
CA TYR A 173 -7.16 -0.20 3.38
C TYR A 173 -7.30 1.15 4.10
N LEU A 174 -7.28 1.15 5.44
CA LEU A 174 -7.30 2.39 6.22
C LEU A 174 -6.14 3.32 5.88
N MET A 175 -4.95 2.77 5.66
CA MET A 175 -3.79 3.54 5.22
C MET A 175 -4.08 4.31 3.92
N ILE A 176 -4.54 3.63 2.87
CA ILE A 176 -4.81 4.30 1.59
C ILE A 176 -6.00 5.26 1.68
N VAL A 177 -6.97 5.01 2.55
CA VAL A 177 -8.07 5.96 2.81
C VAL A 177 -7.51 7.26 3.38
N VAL A 178 -6.64 7.22 4.39
CA VAL A 178 -6.03 8.44 4.97
C VAL A 178 -5.21 9.20 3.93
N VAL A 179 -4.45 8.48 3.09
CA VAL A 179 -3.63 9.05 2.02
C VAL A 179 -4.50 9.76 0.98
N CYS A 180 -5.57 9.11 0.52
CA CYS A 180 -6.48 9.67 -0.47
C CYS A 180 -7.36 10.78 0.11
N GLU A 181 -7.81 10.66 1.35
CA GLU A 181 -8.57 11.69 2.05
C GLU A 181 -7.76 12.98 2.16
N ASN A 182 -6.50 12.92 2.60
CA ASN A 182 -5.62 14.08 2.68
C ASN A 182 -5.47 14.77 1.32
N TYR A 183 -5.30 13.98 0.26
CA TYR A 183 -5.22 14.51 -1.11
C TYR A 183 -6.51 15.19 -1.54
N LEU A 184 -7.67 14.56 -1.33
CA LEU A 184 -8.97 15.13 -1.69
C LEU A 184 -9.31 16.37 -0.85
N ARG A 185 -8.99 16.39 0.45
CA ARG A 185 -9.19 17.59 1.29
C ARG A 185 -8.41 18.78 0.77
N LYS A 186 -7.17 18.56 0.31
CA LYS A 186 -6.30 19.63 -0.19
C LYS A 186 -6.68 20.10 -1.58
N ASN A 187 -6.99 19.18 -2.50
CA ASN A 187 -7.13 19.51 -3.93
C ASN A 187 -8.59 19.54 -4.41
N PHE A 188 -9.49 18.78 -3.78
CA PHE A 188 -10.89 18.63 -4.22
C PHE A 188 -11.89 18.62 -3.03
N PRO A 189 -11.87 19.65 -2.15
CA PRO A 189 -12.64 19.64 -0.90
C PRO A 189 -14.16 19.55 -1.13
N GLU A 190 -14.70 20.24 -2.13
CA GLU A 190 -16.13 20.19 -2.47
C GLU A 190 -16.58 18.80 -2.94
N TYR A 191 -15.72 18.11 -3.70
CA TYR A 191 -15.99 16.73 -4.13
C TYR A 191 -16.06 15.79 -2.93
N LEU A 192 -15.09 15.89 -2.01
CA LEU A 192 -15.08 15.10 -0.78
C LEU A 192 -16.30 15.37 0.10
N LYS A 193 -16.66 16.64 0.29
CA LYS A 193 -17.85 17.06 1.03
C LYS A 193 -19.12 16.46 0.44
N ARG A 194 -19.24 16.45 -0.89
CA ARG A 194 -20.36 15.80 -1.59
C ARG A 194 -20.41 14.30 -1.31
N LEU A 195 -19.28 13.59 -1.36
CA LEU A 195 -19.24 12.15 -1.04
C LEU A 195 -19.72 11.87 0.39
N VAL A 196 -19.26 12.66 1.37
CA VAL A 196 -19.68 12.53 2.77
C VAL A 196 -21.17 12.80 2.93
N ASN A 197 -21.72 13.77 2.20
CA ASN A 197 -23.15 14.08 2.26
C ASN A 197 -24.03 13.01 1.61
N GLU A 198 -23.58 12.43 0.49
CA GLU A 198 -24.33 11.45 -0.29
C GLU A 198 -24.30 10.05 0.33
N TYR A 199 -23.15 9.63 0.89
CA TYR A 199 -22.94 8.26 1.36
C TYR A 199 -22.72 8.14 2.88
N GLY A 200 -22.39 9.24 3.57
CA GLY A 200 -22.03 9.23 4.99
C GLY A 200 -23.25 9.26 5.92
N ASN A 201 -23.19 8.44 6.98
CA ASN A 201 -24.09 8.52 8.13
C ASN A 201 -23.67 9.66 9.09
N SER A 202 -24.39 9.82 10.20
CA SER A 202 -24.10 10.85 11.21
C SER A 202 -22.70 10.73 11.81
N ASP A 203 -22.22 9.51 12.08
CA ASP A 203 -20.90 9.29 12.66
C ASP A 203 -19.78 9.66 11.68
N ILE A 204 -19.93 9.30 10.41
CA ILE A 204 -18.98 9.65 9.34
C ILE A 204 -18.91 11.17 9.16
N LYS A 205 -20.05 11.86 9.23
CA LYS A 205 -20.10 13.34 9.14
C LYS A 205 -19.35 13.98 10.30
N ARG A 206 -19.61 13.52 11.53
CA ARG A 206 -18.88 13.98 12.73
C ARG A 206 -17.37 13.77 12.58
N ASP A 207 -16.96 12.60 12.12
CA ASP A 207 -15.53 12.29 11.98
C ASP A 207 -14.88 13.13 10.86
N TYR A 208 -15.59 13.33 9.75
CA TYR A 208 -15.18 14.25 8.68
C TYR A 208 -14.95 15.68 9.19
N ASP A 209 -15.88 16.20 9.98
CA ASP A 209 -15.80 17.54 10.58
C ASP A 209 -14.67 17.65 11.62
N SER A 210 -14.38 16.55 12.33
CA SER A 210 -13.24 16.46 13.26
C SER A 210 -11.87 16.37 12.57
N GLY A 211 -11.85 16.22 11.24
CA GLY A 211 -10.65 16.30 10.41
C GLY A 211 -10.17 14.99 9.79
N SER A 212 -10.73 13.83 10.14
CA SER A 212 -10.33 12.53 9.56
C SER A 212 -11.47 11.53 9.55
N LEU A 213 -11.74 10.91 8.38
CA LEU A 213 -12.71 9.82 8.24
C LEU A 213 -12.27 8.53 8.93
N VAL A 214 -10.96 8.38 9.17
CA VAL A 214 -10.36 7.23 9.85
C VAL A 214 -9.85 7.68 11.23
N PRO A 215 -10.49 7.24 12.32
CA PRO A 215 -9.99 7.51 13.67
C PRO A 215 -8.57 6.97 13.89
N LYS A 216 -7.69 7.77 14.51
CA LYS A 216 -6.29 7.38 14.80
C LYS A 216 -6.20 6.03 15.54
N ARG A 217 -7.13 5.76 16.45
CA ARG A 217 -7.21 4.49 17.22
C ARG A 217 -7.40 3.23 16.36
N TRP A 218 -7.89 3.37 15.13
CA TRP A 218 -8.07 2.23 14.23
C TRP A 218 -6.80 1.85 13.48
N LEU A 219 -5.82 2.76 13.41
CA LEU A 219 -4.59 2.54 12.68
C LEU A 219 -3.64 1.66 13.49
N ALA A 220 -3.16 0.59 12.86
CA ALA A 220 -2.09 -0.22 13.44
C ALA A 220 -0.80 0.61 13.57
N LYS A 221 0.03 0.31 14.58
CA LYS A 221 1.23 1.10 14.92
C LYS A 221 2.20 1.27 13.75
N ASP A 222 2.38 0.23 12.94
CA ASP A 222 3.21 0.23 11.73
C ASP A 222 2.65 1.18 10.66
N VAL A 223 1.34 1.13 10.41
CA VAL A 223 0.64 2.01 9.48
C VAL A 223 0.65 3.47 9.96
N TYR A 224 0.38 3.70 11.25
CA TYR A 224 0.44 5.03 11.85
C TYR A 224 1.84 5.65 11.67
N SER A 225 2.88 4.90 12.00
CA SER A 225 4.27 5.34 11.83
C SER A 225 4.61 5.60 10.36
N TRP A 226 4.11 4.78 9.44
CA TRP A 226 4.29 4.98 8.00
C TRP A 226 3.64 6.29 7.54
N LEU A 227 2.38 6.54 7.94
CA LEU A 227 1.63 7.75 7.60
C LEU A 227 2.28 9.01 8.18
N GLN A 228 2.76 8.94 9.43
CA GLN A 228 3.48 10.04 10.08
C GLN A 228 4.79 10.35 9.36
N LYS A 229 5.58 9.33 9.00
CA LYS A 229 6.84 9.51 8.26
C LYS A 229 6.61 10.16 6.89
N LYS A 230 5.47 9.90 6.27
CA LYS A 230 5.06 10.48 4.98
C LYS A 230 4.36 11.84 5.11
N GLY A 231 4.12 12.32 6.33
CA GLY A 231 3.52 13.64 6.58
C GLY A 231 1.99 13.69 6.47
N TYR A 232 1.30 12.55 6.45
CA TYR A 232 -0.17 12.49 6.40
C TYR A 232 -0.84 12.60 7.77
N LEU A 233 -0.07 12.40 8.85
CA LEU A 233 -0.52 12.54 10.22
C LEU A 233 0.48 13.39 11.01
N GLN A 234 -0.06 14.33 11.78
CA GLN A 234 0.66 15.09 12.80
C GLN A 234 0.43 14.45 14.17
#